data_AF-A0A6A1UP01-F1
#
_entry.id   AF-A0A6A1UP01-F1
#
_cell.length_a   1.000
_cell.length_b   1.000
_cell.length_c   1.000
_cell.angle_alpha   90.00
_cell.angle_beta   90.00
_cell.angle_gamma   90.00
#
_symmetry.space_group_name_H-M   'P 1'
#
loop_
_entity.id
_entity.type
_entity.pdbx_description
1 polymer ?
#
loop_
_entity_poly.entity_id
_entity_poly.type
_entity_poly.pdbx_seq_one_letter_code
_entity_poly.pdbx_strand_id
1 'polypeptide(L)'
;MAADYHTETPHILDFSKYPGDEPSDVEVEQLLQDVEKCTLASHLFWGLWGIISEHVNEIDFDYMEYARQRFQQYWLRKPALLGSVGASPGSID
;
A
#
# COMPACT_ATOMS: atom_id res chain seq x y z
N MET A 1 -22.26 -15.43 4.70
CA MET A 1 -21.75 -14.24 4.01
C MET A 1 -22.14 -13.03 4.84
N ALA A 2 -21.23 -12.08 5.05
CA ALA A 2 -21.50 -10.91 5.90
C ALA A 2 -22.35 -9.83 5.21
N ALA A 3 -22.37 -9.83 3.88
CA ALA A 3 -23.34 -9.07 3.10
C ALA A 3 -24.61 -9.92 2.93
N ASP A 4 -25.71 -9.44 3.51
CA ASP A 4 -27.04 -9.99 3.29
C ASP A 4 -27.81 -9.07 2.34
N TYR A 5 -27.69 -9.38 1.04
CA TYR A 5 -28.30 -8.63 -0.05
C TYR A 5 -29.84 -8.69 -0.06
N HIS A 6 -30.46 -9.47 0.83
CA HIS A 6 -31.90 -9.63 0.94
C HIS A 6 -32.51 -8.89 2.15
N THR A 7 -31.72 -8.14 2.92
CA THR A 7 -32.21 -7.30 4.03
C THR A 7 -32.74 -5.96 3.56
N GLU A 8 -33.48 -5.25 4.42
CA GLU A 8 -33.88 -3.85 4.18
C GLU A 8 -32.66 -2.90 4.10
N THR A 9 -31.49 -3.34 4.57
CA THR A 9 -30.24 -2.55 4.62
C THR A 9 -29.05 -3.35 4.09
N PRO A 10 -28.98 -3.64 2.78
CA PRO A 10 -27.97 -4.53 2.19
C PRO A 10 -26.53 -3.98 2.21
N HIS A 11 -26.38 -2.68 2.52
CA HIS A 11 -25.09 -2.02 2.68
C HIS A 11 -24.47 -2.22 4.07
N ILE A 12 -25.25 -2.70 5.04
CA ILE A 12 -24.77 -2.97 6.39
C ILE A 12 -24.16 -4.37 6.40
N LEU A 13 -22.85 -4.42 6.64
CA LEU A 13 -22.12 -5.67 6.80
C LEU A 13 -22.24 -6.13 8.26
N ASP A 14 -22.63 -7.39 8.44
CA ASP A 14 -22.62 -8.03 9.75
C ASP A 14 -21.28 -8.74 9.96
N PHE A 15 -20.34 -8.03 10.58
CA PHE A 15 -18.99 -8.53 10.82
C PHE A 15 -18.96 -9.72 11.79
N SER A 16 -20.00 -9.93 12.60
CA SER A 16 -20.09 -11.10 13.48
C SER A 16 -20.28 -12.42 12.71
N LYS A 17 -20.72 -12.35 11.45
CA LYS A 17 -20.87 -13.51 10.55
C LYS A 17 -19.59 -13.87 9.78
N TYR A 18 -18.50 -13.12 9.96
CA TYR A 18 -17.21 -13.52 9.41
C TYR A 18 -16.58 -14.59 10.31
N PRO A 19 -16.39 -15.83 9.83
CA PRO A 19 -15.59 -16.80 10.55
C PRO A 19 -14.12 -16.37 10.45
N GLY A 20 -13.62 -15.74 11.50
CA GLY A 20 -12.22 -15.34 11.63
C GLY A 20 -11.95 -14.93 13.07
N ASP A 21 -10.86 -15.41 13.64
CA ASP A 21 -10.37 -14.89 14.91
C ASP A 21 -9.93 -13.43 14.72
N GLU A 22 -10.07 -12.63 15.77
CA GLU A 22 -9.58 -11.26 15.76
C GLU A 22 -8.06 -11.29 15.55
N PRO A 23 -7.52 -10.61 14.52
CA PRO A 23 -6.10 -10.69 14.22
C PRO A 23 -5.28 -10.15 15.38
N SER A 24 -4.16 -10.81 15.68
CA SER A 24 -3.26 -10.32 16.73
C SER A 24 -2.58 -9.01 16.29
N ASP A 25 -2.23 -8.16 17.26
CA ASP A 25 -1.49 -6.92 16.99
C ASP A 25 -0.20 -7.16 16.18
N VAL A 26 0.44 -8.33 16.36
CA VAL A 26 1.65 -8.74 15.65
C VAL A 26 1.36 -9.02 14.16
N GLU A 27 0.26 -9.70 13.85
CA GLU A 27 -0.14 -9.98 12.47
C GLU A 27 -0.53 -8.70 11.74
N VAL A 28 -1.22 -7.79 12.44
CA VAL A 28 -1.58 -6.46 11.91
C VAL A 28 -0.32 -5.65 11.59
N GLU A 29 0.65 -5.61 12.51
CA GLU A 29 1.91 -4.88 12.29
C GLU A 29 2.73 -5.46 11.13
N GLN A 30 2.82 -6.78 11.03
CA GLN A 30 3.51 -7.44 9.90
C GLN A 30 2.86 -7.10 8.57
N LEU A 31 1.52 -7.11 8.51
CA LEU A 31 0.77 -6.74 7.32
C LEU A 31 1.02 -5.28 6.93
N LEU A 32 1.07 -4.36 7.89
CA LEU A 32 1.39 -2.96 7.65
C LEU A 32 2.78 -2.82 7.01
N GLN A 33 3.79 -3.48 7.56
CA GLN A 33 5.15 -3.45 7.01
C GLN A 33 5.22 -3.99 5.58
N ASP A 34 4.44 -5.01 5.24
CA ASP A 34 4.41 -5.57 3.89
C ASP A 34 3.67 -4.66 2.90
N VAL A 35 2.57 -4.03 3.32
CA VAL A 35 1.86 -3.01 2.54
C VAL A 35 2.74 -1.81 2.26
N GLU A 36 3.55 -1.39 3.23
CA GLU A 36 4.49 -0.28 3.07
C GLU A 36 5.58 -0.58 2.04
N LYS A 37 6.16 -1.80 2.06
CA LYS A 37 7.09 -2.24 1.01
C LYS A 37 6.42 -2.26 -0.37
N CYS A 38 5.19 -2.76 -0.45
CA CYS A 38 4.41 -2.76 -1.69
C CYS A 38 4.11 -1.33 -2.18
N THR A 39 3.94 -0.38 -1.27
CA THR A 39 3.72 1.04 -1.58
C THR A 39 4.95 1.64 -2.27
N LEU A 40 6.16 1.31 -1.81
CA LEU A 40 7.40 1.73 -2.49
C LEU A 40 7.48 1.18 -3.92
N ALA A 41 7.21 -0.12 -4.09
CA ALA A 41 7.19 -0.74 -5.42
C ALA A 41 6.13 -0.08 -6.33
N SER A 42 4.95 0.23 -5.79
CA SER A 42 3.88 0.93 -6.50
C SER A 42 4.30 2.32 -6.97
N HIS A 43 5.04 3.08 -6.16
CA HIS A 43 5.52 4.40 -6.60
C HIS A 43 6.51 4.31 -7.76
N LEU A 44 7.45 3.36 -7.73
CA LEU A 44 8.38 3.14 -8.84
C LEU A 44 7.65 2.71 -10.11
N PHE A 45 6.75 1.73 -9.98
CA PHE A 45 5.99 1.20 -11.11
C PHE A 45 5.19 2.30 -11.82
N TRP A 46 4.40 3.06 -11.06
CA TRP A 46 3.57 4.10 -11.62
C TRP A 46 4.35 5.34 -12.08
N GLY A 47 5.51 5.62 -11.47
CA GLY A 47 6.43 6.65 -11.98
C GLY A 47 6.98 6.30 -13.36
N LEU A 48 7.43 5.05 -13.55
CA LEU A 48 7.92 4.56 -14.84
C LEU A 48 6.78 4.51 -15.87
N TRP A 49 5.61 4.01 -15.47
CA TRP A 49 4.43 4.00 -16.32
C TRP A 49 4.07 5.41 -16.79
N GLY A 50 4.15 6.43 -15.93
CA GLY A 50 3.93 7.84 -16.29
C GLY A 50 4.89 8.32 -17.39
N ILE A 51 6.19 8.10 -17.23
CA ILE A 51 7.20 8.51 -18.24
C ILE A 51 6.92 7.86 -19.61
N ILE A 52 6.66 6.56 -19.62
CA ILE A 52 6.37 5.84 -20.87
C ILE A 52 5.05 6.33 -21.48
N SER A 53 4.05 6.58 -20.64
CA SER A 53 2.70 6.96 -21.07
C SER A 53 2.63 8.31 -21.76
N GLU A 54 3.50 9.26 -21.41
CA GLU A 54 3.62 10.54 -22.13
C GLU A 54 3.83 10.33 -23.64
N HIS A 55 4.54 9.27 -24.02
CA HIS A 55 4.92 9.02 -25.41
C HIS A 55 3.95 8.10 -26.16
N VAL A 56 2.97 7.50 -25.46
CA VAL A 56 2.14 6.42 -25.99
C VAL A 56 0.65 6.76 -25.97
N ASN A 57 0.22 7.67 -25.08
CA ASN A 57 -1.20 7.99 -24.91
C ASN A 57 -1.55 9.38 -25.44
N GLU A 58 -2.74 9.52 -26.00
CA GLU A 58 -3.28 10.78 -26.53
C GLU A 58 -4.15 11.55 -25.50
N ILE A 59 -4.23 11.05 -24.26
CA ILE A 59 -5.06 11.65 -23.22
C ILE A 59 -4.42 12.96 -22.75
N ASP A 60 -5.22 14.02 -22.63
CA ASP A 60 -4.81 15.29 -22.05
C ASP A 60 -4.61 15.15 -20.53
N PHE A 61 -3.42 14.69 -20.17
CA PHE A 61 -2.99 14.45 -18.80
C PHE A 61 -1.49 14.75 -18.67
N ASP A 62 -1.09 15.41 -17.58
CA ASP A 62 0.32 15.72 -17.32
C ASP A 62 1.06 14.49 -16.75
N TYR A 63 1.42 13.59 -17.65
CA TYR A 63 2.12 12.35 -17.33
C TYR A 63 3.48 12.56 -16.68
N MET A 64 4.19 13.62 -17.07
CA MET A 64 5.52 13.94 -16.54
C MET A 64 5.44 14.46 -15.11
N GLU A 65 4.48 15.32 -14.82
CA GLU A 65 4.25 15.80 -13.45
C GLU A 65 3.72 14.68 -12.55
N TYR A 66 2.83 13.82 -13.07
CA TYR A 66 2.44 12.60 -12.37
C TYR A 66 3.63 11.71 -12.02
N ALA A 67 4.50 11.42 -12.99
CA ALA A 67 5.69 10.60 -12.76
C ALA A 67 6.62 11.21 -11.71
N ARG A 68 6.87 12.53 -11.79
CA ARG A 68 7.68 13.28 -10.82
C ARG A 68 7.15 13.09 -9.40
N GLN A 69 5.84 13.29 -9.19
CA GLN A 69 5.22 13.15 -7.88
C GLN A 69 5.32 11.72 -7.35
N ARG A 70 5.15 10.70 -8.20
CA ARG A 70 5.30 9.29 -7.80
C ARG A 70 6.72 9.00 -7.32
N PHE A 71 7.75 9.44 -8.03
CA PHE A 71 9.14 9.25 -7.60
C PHE A 71 9.47 10.05 -6.34
N GLN A 72 8.97 11.28 -6.20
CA GLN A 72 9.17 12.06 -4.97
C GLN A 72 8.63 11.31 -3.74
N GLN A 73 7.44 10.74 -3.85
CA GLN A 73 6.84 9.94 -2.78
C GLN A 73 7.62 8.66 -2.46
N TYR A 74 8.19 7.99 -3.47
CA TYR A 74 9.10 6.87 -3.26
C TYR A 74 10.31 7.31 -2.41
N TRP A 75 10.98 8.39 -2.81
CA TRP A 75 12.19 8.86 -2.12
C TRP A 75 11.92 9.37 -0.71
N LEU A 76 10.75 9.98 -0.47
CA LEU A 76 10.34 10.41 0.87
C LEU A 76 10.09 9.22 1.80
N ARG A 77 9.48 8.14 1.30
CA ARG A 77 9.10 6.96 2.10
C ARG A 77 10.24 5.97 2.30
N LYS A 78 11.17 5.89 1.33
CA LYS A 78 12.27 4.92 1.32
C LYS A 78 13.11 4.89 2.62
N PRO A 79 13.53 6.02 3.22
CA PRO A 79 14.35 6.00 4.43
C PRO A 79 13.62 5.42 5.65
N ALA A 80 12.32 5.73 5.81
CA ALA A 80 11.53 5.24 6.93
C ALA A 80 11.37 3.70 6.91
N LEU A 81 11.25 3.14 5.71
CA LEU A 81 10.92 1.72 5.51
C LEU A 81 12.14 0.81 5.34
N LEU A 82 13.22 1.31 4.72
CA LEU A 82 14.45 0.54 4.51
C LEU A 82 15.53 0.87 5.54
N GLY A 83 15.41 1.98 6.28
CA GLY A 83 16.33 2.37 7.33
C GLY A 83 16.16 1.60 8.64
N SER A 84 14.99 1.02 8.91
CA SER A 84 14.76 0.24 10.15
C SER A 84 15.31 -1.20 10.08
N VAL A 85 15.59 -1.72 8.88
CA VAL A 85 16.07 -3.11 8.65
C VAL A 85 17.51 -3.34 9.17
N GLY A 86 18.23 -2.28 9.58
CA GLY A 86 19.64 -2.37 9.99
C GLY A 86 19.94 -2.42 11.49
N ALA A 87 18.94 -2.29 12.38
CA ALA A 87 19.18 -2.22 13.82
C ALA A 87 18.73 -3.49 14.55
N SER A 88 19.41 -4.61 14.31
CA SER A 88 19.40 -5.70 15.30
C SER A 88 20.21 -5.26 16.52
N PRO A 89 19.66 -5.34 17.75
CA PRO A 89 20.43 -5.11 18.96
C PRO A 89 21.41 -6.28 19.12
N GLY A 90 22.66 -6.04 18.73
CA GLY A 90 23.77 -6.93 19.07
C GLY A 90 23.94 -6.95 20.58
N SER A 91 23.71 -8.14 21.16
CA SER A 91 24.48 -8.75 22.24
C SER A 91 25.43 -7.82 23.02
N ILE A 92 25.10 -7.58 24.29
CA ILE A 92 26.09 -7.28 25.33
C ILE A 92 26.02 -8.44 26.31
N ASP A 93 27.21 -8.98 26.58
CA ASP A 93 27.53 -10.16 27.39
C ASP A 93 26.96 -10.14 28.83
#